data_AF-A0A317ZCW4-F1
#
_entry.id   AF-A0A317ZCW4-F1
#
_cell.length_a   1.000
_cell.length_b   1.000
_cell.length_c   1.000
_cell.angle_alpha   90.00
_cell.angle_beta   90.00
_cell.angle_gamma   90.00
#
_symmetry.space_group_name_H-M   'P 1'
#
loop_
_entity.id
_entity.type
_entity.pdbx_description
1 polymer ?
#
loop_
_entity_poly.entity_id
_entity_poly.type
_entity_poly.pdbx_seq_one_letter_code
_entity_poly.pdbx_strand_id
1 'polypeptide(L)'
;MSISDELSKLADLKEQGALSSEEFEAAKKKILSGDSSAPQKRANYPTKNYQFEDRSDDSVGKAANRYVTLQIIMAVIGILVFLLFFAPMMCSSSNSPFDSQPKLNVSPGLR
;
A
#
# COMPACT_ATOMS: atom_id res chain seq x y z
N MET A 1 -7.21 13.18 25.08
CA MET A 1 -7.56 13.97 23.88
C MET A 1 -8.99 14.46 24.07
N SER A 2 -9.29 15.70 23.72
CA SER A 2 -10.65 16.25 23.83
C SER A 2 -11.46 15.91 22.58
N ILE A 3 -12.78 15.71 22.74
CA ILE A 3 -13.72 15.51 21.63
C ILE A 3 -13.61 16.64 20.60
N SER A 4 -13.34 17.86 21.05
CA SER A 4 -13.13 19.03 20.19
C SER A 4 -11.89 18.88 19.30
N ASP A 5 -10.82 18.28 19.81
CA ASP A 5 -9.58 18.06 19.05
C ASP A 5 -9.80 17.01 17.94
N GLU A 6 -10.56 15.95 18.25
CA GLU A 6 -10.90 14.89 17.29
C GLU A 6 -11.81 15.41 16.17
N LEU A 7 -12.79 16.27 16.49
CA LEU A 7 -13.66 16.89 15.50
C LEU A 7 -12.91 17.88 14.59
N SER A 8 -11.96 18.65 15.14
CA SER A 8 -11.11 19.55 14.35
C SER A 8 -10.29 18.75 13.33
N LYS A 9 -9.64 17.68 13.79
CA LYS A 9 -8.85 16.80 12.91
C LYS A 9 -9.68 16.14 11.82
N LEU A 10 -10.93 15.79 12.13
CA LEU A 10 -11.86 15.23 11.15
C LEU A 10 -12.20 16.25 10.05
N ALA A 11 -12.35 17.53 10.42
CA ALA A 11 -12.64 18.61 9.48
C ALA A 11 -11.44 18.86 8.54
N ASP A 12 -10.23 18.89 9.09
CA ASP A 12 -9.00 19.07 8.31
C ASP A 12 -8.83 17.96 7.26
N LEU A 13 -9.11 16.70 7.62
CA LEU A 13 -9.02 15.56 6.70
C LEU A 13 -10.08 15.61 5.59
N LYS A 14 -11.27 16.15 5.88
CA LYS A 14 -12.31 16.36 4.86
C LYS A 14 -11.91 17.47 3.89
N GLU A 15 -11.38 18.58 4.39
CA GLU A 15 -10.92 19.72 3.57
C GLU A 15 -9.76 19.32 2.66
N GLN A 16 -8.88 18.43 3.14
CA GLN A 16 -7.81 17.82 2.36
C GLN A 16 -8.30 16.79 1.31
N GLY A 17 -9.61 16.51 1.26
CA GLY A 17 -10.20 15.51 0.36
C GLY A 17 -9.83 14.07 0.69
N ALA A 18 -9.26 13.82 1.88
CA ALA A 18 -8.89 12.47 2.33
C ALA A 18 -10.11 11.66 2.84
N LEU A 19 -11.24 12.32 3.08
CA LEU A 19 -12.51 11.71 3.47
C LEU A 19 -13.65 12.26 2.61
N SER A 20 -14.52 11.36 2.16
CA SER A 20 -15.79 11.76 1.53
C SER A 20 -16.73 12.38 2.57
N SER A 21 -17.72 13.14 2.11
CA SER A 21 -18.73 13.76 2.98
C SER A 21 -19.50 12.73 3.81
N GLU A 22 -19.74 11.54 3.27
CA GLU A 22 -20.46 10.45 3.94
C GLU A 22 -19.63 9.85 5.08
N GLU A 23 -18.33 9.63 4.84
CA GLU A 23 -17.41 9.10 5.84
C GLU A 23 -17.17 10.10 6.98
N PHE A 24 -17.12 11.40 6.64
CA PHE A 24 -17.03 12.46 7.63
C PHE A 24 -18.24 12.48 8.57
N GLU A 25 -19.46 12.37 8.04
CA GLU A 25 -20.66 12.36 8.88
C GLU A 25 -20.76 11.12 9.76
N ALA A 26 -20.39 9.95 9.23
CA ALA A 26 -20.32 8.71 9.99
C ALA A 26 -19.31 8.80 11.15
N ALA A 27 -18.13 9.35 10.90
CA ALA A 27 -17.08 9.51 11.92
C ALA A 27 -17.42 10.60 12.95
N LYS A 28 -18.00 11.73 12.52
CA LYS A 28 -18.51 12.77 13.41
C LYS A 28 -19.59 12.24 14.36
N LYS A 29 -20.53 11.46 13.84
CA LYS A 29 -21.58 10.80 14.64
C LYS A 29 -20.98 9.81 15.64
N LYS A 30 -19.97 9.05 15.23
CA LYS A 30 -19.27 8.09 16.09
C LYS A 30 -18.55 8.75 17.28
N ILE A 31 -17.88 9.88 17.03
CA ILE A 31 -17.19 10.67 18.06
C ILE A 31 -18.22 11.27 19.03
N LEU A 32 -19.34 11.79 18.51
CA LEU A 32 -20.39 12.40 19.33
C LEU A 32 -21.14 11.36 20.19
N SER A 33 -21.28 10.13 19.69
CA SER A 33 -21.88 9.01 20.44
C SER A 33 -20.98 8.46 21.56
N GLY A 34 -19.76 8.99 21.73
CA GLY A 34 -18.82 8.52 22.75
C GLY A 34 -18.24 7.13 22.47
N ASP A 35 -18.46 6.59 21.27
CA ASP A 35 -18.01 5.27 20.82
C ASP A 35 -16.61 5.34 20.17
N SER A 36 -15.81 6.34 20.59
CA SER A 36 -14.39 6.48 20.22
C SER A 36 -13.52 5.30 20.69
N SER A 37 -14.09 4.35 21.43
CA SER A 37 -13.55 3.00 21.56
C SER A 37 -13.76 2.19 20.28
N ALA A 38 -12.86 2.38 19.31
CA ALA A 38 -12.53 1.36 18.31
C ALA A 38 -12.41 -0.02 18.99
N PRO A 39 -12.68 -1.14 18.29
CA PRO A 39 -12.68 -2.46 18.91
C PRO A 39 -11.30 -2.72 19.49
N GLN A 40 -11.17 -2.54 20.81
CA GLN A 40 -10.12 -3.20 21.55
C GLN A 40 -10.35 -4.66 21.26
N LYS A 41 -9.46 -5.22 20.43
CA LYS A 41 -9.21 -6.65 20.36
C LYS A 41 -8.99 -7.05 21.82
N ARG A 42 -10.06 -7.50 22.49
CA ARG A 42 -10.04 -7.94 23.88
C ARG A 42 -9.25 -9.25 23.91
N ALA A 43 -7.94 -9.14 23.78
CA ALA A 43 -7.06 -10.13 24.34
C ALA A 43 -7.25 -9.99 25.85
N ASN A 44 -8.03 -10.92 26.39
CA ASN A 44 -8.22 -11.11 27.82
C ASN A 44 -6.85 -11.46 28.42
N TYR A 45 -6.06 -10.44 28.77
CA TYR A 45 -4.87 -10.62 29.58
C TYR A 45 -5.29 -10.57 31.05
N PRO A 46 -5.02 -11.62 31.84
CA PRO A 46 -5.33 -11.58 33.26
C PRO A 46 -4.49 -10.47 33.91
N THR A 47 -5.17 -9.45 34.42
CA THR A 47 -4.60 -8.37 35.23
C THR A 47 -4.00 -8.95 36.50
N LYS A 48 -2.69 -9.22 36.48
CA LYS A 48 -1.92 -9.37 37.71
C LYS A 48 -1.46 -7.98 38.14
N ASN A 49 -2.00 -7.51 39.27
CA ASN A 49 -1.52 -6.34 39.99
C ASN A 49 -0.09 -6.60 40.47
N TYR A 50 0.89 -6.10 39.72
CA TYR A 50 2.21 -5.82 40.26
C TYR A 50 2.57 -4.39 39.85
N GLN A 51 2.64 -3.51 40.85
CA GLN A 51 3.41 -2.29 40.75
C GLN A 51 4.87 -2.69 40.52
N PHE A 52 5.28 -2.73 39.26
CA PHE A 52 6.68 -2.73 38.89
C PHE A 52 6.77 -1.86 37.64
N GLU A 53 7.57 -0.79 37.70
CA GLU A 53 8.02 -0.05 36.53
C GLU A 53 8.76 -1.02 35.61
N ASP A 54 8.04 -1.75 34.77
CA ASP A 54 8.63 -2.42 33.63
C ASP A 54 8.48 -1.46 32.45
N ARG A 55 9.56 -0.71 32.20
CA ARG A 55 9.83 -0.16 30.88
C ARG A 55 10.10 -1.35 29.97
N SER A 56 9.04 -2.10 29.64
CA SER A 56 9.07 -3.08 28.60
C SER A 56 9.20 -2.28 27.31
N ASP A 57 10.44 -2.05 26.90
CA ASP A 57 10.82 -1.42 25.66
C ASP A 57 10.28 -2.28 24.52
N ASP A 58 9.02 -2.06 24.16
CA ASP A 58 8.33 -2.60 22.97
C ASP A 58 8.99 -2.13 21.65
N SER A 59 10.17 -1.52 21.74
CA SER A 59 11.00 -1.05 20.64
C SER A 59 11.46 -2.20 19.74
N VAL A 60 11.73 -3.40 20.26
CA VAL A 60 12.25 -4.51 19.45
C VAL A 60 11.17 -5.05 18.50
N GLY A 61 9.98 -5.35 19.02
CA GLY A 61 8.86 -5.86 18.21
C GLY A 61 8.32 -4.81 17.23
N LYS A 62 8.22 -3.55 17.67
CA LYS A 62 7.74 -2.44 16.83
C LYS A 62 8.77 -2.01 15.78
N ALA A 63 10.07 -2.10 16.07
CA ALA A 63 11.11 -1.80 15.09
C ALA A 63 11.23 -2.91 14.04
N ALA A 64 11.15 -4.19 14.43
CA ALA A 64 11.19 -5.32 13.50
C ALA A 64 10.14 -5.19 12.37
N ASN A 65 8.90 -4.82 12.71
CA ASN A 65 7.83 -4.60 11.73
C ASN A 65 8.12 -3.44 10.74
N ARG A 66 8.85 -2.40 11.19
CA ARG A 66 9.25 -1.29 10.31
C ARG A 66 10.35 -1.70 9.34
N TYR A 67 11.31 -2.51 9.77
CA TYR A 67 12.41 -2.94 8.90
C TYR A 67 11.92 -3.83 7.76
N VAL A 68 10.99 -4.76 8.03
CA VAL A 68 10.40 -5.63 6.99
C VAL A 68 9.61 -4.80 5.98
N THR A 69 8.84 -3.81 6.45
CA THR A 69 8.09 -2.90 5.57
C THR A 69 9.04 -2.10 4.66
N LEU A 70 10.15 -1.59 5.20
CA LEU A 70 11.17 -0.86 4.41
C LEU A 70 11.87 -1.76 3.39
N GLN A 71 12.16 -3.01 3.74
CA GLN A 71 12.77 -3.98 2.82
C GLN A 71 11.86 -4.26 1.61
N ILE A 72 10.55 -4.44 1.84
CA ILE A 72 9.58 -4.64 0.77
C ILE A 72 9.53 -3.42 -0.15
N ILE A 73 9.47 -2.21 0.44
CA ILE A 73 9.45 -0.96 -0.35
C ILE A 73 10.71 -0.82 -1.21
N MET A 74 11.90 -1.05 -0.64
CA MET A 74 13.17 -0.96 -1.39
C MET A 74 13.27 -2.02 -2.49
N ALA A 75 12.79 -3.24 -2.24
CA ALA A 75 12.75 -4.30 -3.25
C ALA A 75 11.83 -3.92 -4.43
N VAL A 76 10.64 -3.37 -4.14
CA VAL A 76 9.71 -2.90 -5.17
C VAL A 76 10.31 -1.76 -5.98
N ILE A 77 10.95 -0.77 -5.33
CA ILE A 77 11.64 0.33 -6.02
C ILE A 77 12.75 -0.22 -6.93
N GLY A 78 13.56 -1.16 -6.44
CA GLY A 78 14.62 -1.79 -7.23
C GLY A 78 14.09 -2.52 -8.46
N ILE A 79 12.99 -3.26 -8.33
CA ILE A 79 12.33 -3.93 -9.46
C ILE A 79 11.79 -2.92 -10.47
N LEU A 80 11.15 -1.84 -10.02
CA LEU A 80 10.63 -0.80 -10.90
C LEU A 80 11.74 -0.11 -11.69
N VAL A 81 12.84 0.24 -11.03
CA VAL A 81 14.03 0.83 -11.69
C VAL A 81 14.65 -0.18 -12.66
N PHE A 82 14.77 -1.45 -12.28
CA PHE A 82 15.28 -2.50 -13.16
C PHE A 82 14.42 -2.68 -14.41
N LEU A 83 13.10 -2.73 -14.25
CA LEU A 83 12.17 -2.86 -15.38
C LEU A 83 12.17 -1.62 -16.27
N LEU A 84 12.31 -0.42 -15.71
CA LEU A 84 12.27 0.81 -16.51
C LEU A 84 13.58 1.11 -17.23
N PHE A 85 14.73 0.77 -16.65
CA PHE A 85 16.05 1.12 -17.20
C PHE A 85 16.79 -0.07 -17.81
N PHE A 86 16.79 -1.24 -17.16
CA PHE A 86 17.57 -2.39 -17.60
C PHE A 86 16.80 -3.30 -18.58
N ALA A 87 15.47 -3.44 -18.42
CA ALA A 87 14.67 -4.24 -19.35
C ALA A 87 14.67 -3.68 -20.80
N PRO A 88 14.50 -2.37 -21.09
CA PRO A 88 14.61 -1.88 -22.46
C PRO A 88 16.03 -1.97 -23.04
N MET A 89 17.06 -1.97 -22.17
CA MET A 89 18.45 -2.15 -22.57
C MET A 89 18.76 -3.61 -22.94
N MET A 90 18.14 -4.60 -22.30
CA MET A 90 18.29 -6.02 -22.67
C MET A 90 17.29 -6.49 -23.75
N CYS A 91 16.10 -5.90 -23.83
CA CYS A 91 15.09 -6.23 -24.84
C CYS A 91 15.27 -5.49 -26.18
N SER A 92 16.21 -4.55 -26.29
CA SER A 92 16.58 -3.95 -27.59
C SER A 92 17.46 -4.87 -28.46
N SER A 93 17.97 -5.99 -27.93
CA SER A 93 18.78 -6.95 -28.71
C SER A 93 17.96 -8.08 -29.33
N SER A 94 16.72 -7.82 -29.74
CA SER A 94 16.00 -8.71 -30.65
C SER A 94 14.98 -7.94 -31.47
N ASN A 95 15.45 -7.25 -32.51
CA ASN A 95 14.63 -6.98 -33.70
C ASN A 95 15.31 -7.62 -34.92
N SER A 96 14.47 -8.32 -35.67
CA SER A 96 14.70 -9.32 -36.73
C SER A 96 15.30 -8.75 -38.01
N PRO A 97 15.73 -9.61 -38.96
CA PRO A 97 14.88 -9.78 -40.14
C PRO A 97 15.01 -11.16 -40.82
N PHE A 98 13.90 -11.84 -41.09
CA PHE A 98 13.75 -12.44 -42.42
C PHE A 98 12.28 -12.70 -42.74
N ASP A 99 11.72 -11.74 -43.45
CA ASP A 99 10.53 -11.84 -44.26
C ASP A 99 10.81 -12.80 -45.43
N SER A 100 10.66 -14.10 -45.23
CA SER A 100 10.53 -15.05 -46.35
C SER A 100 9.06 -15.16 -46.75
N GLN A 101 8.63 -14.19 -47.55
CA GLN A 101 7.47 -14.32 -48.43
C GLN A 101 7.53 -15.68 -49.15
N PRO A 102 6.50 -16.56 -49.07
CA PRO A 102 6.36 -17.61 -50.05
C PRO A 102 6.02 -16.94 -51.38
N LYS A 103 6.98 -16.92 -52.32
CA LYS A 103 6.71 -16.61 -53.73
C LYS A 103 5.68 -17.62 -54.25
N LEU A 104 4.41 -17.24 -54.20
CA LEU A 104 3.32 -17.91 -54.91
C LEU A 104 3.57 -17.71 -56.41
N ASN A 105 4.28 -18.67 -57.01
CA ASN A 105 4.39 -18.78 -58.46
C ASN A 105 3.05 -19.29 -59.01
N VAL A 106 2.08 -18.39 -59.12
CA VAL A 106 0.86 -18.64 -59.90
C VAL A 106 1.25 -18.41 -61.36
N SER A 107 1.61 -19.49 -62.04
CA SER A 107 1.67 -19.51 -63.50
C SER A 107 0.25 -19.76 -64.02
N PRO A 108 -0.42 -18.79 -64.66
CA PRO A 108 -1.72 -19.05 -65.26
C PRO A 108 -1.52 -19.89 -66.53
N GLY A 109 -2.19 -21.04 -66.57
CA GLY A 109 -2.17 -21.93 -67.72
C GLY A 109 -2.92 -21.38 -68.94
N LEU A 110 -2.60 -22.01 -70.08
CA LEU A 110 -3.37 -22.17 -71.31
C LEU A 110 -3.82 -20.91 -72.09
N ARG A 111 -3.22 -20.70 -73.26
CA ARG A 111 -3.85 -20.93 -74.57
C ARG A 111 -2.84 -20.79 -75.71
#